data_AF-A0A5C1AUR4-F1
#
_entry.id   AF-A0A5C1AUR4-F1
#
_cell.length_a   1.000
_cell.length_b   1.000
_cell.length_c   1.000
_cell.angle_alpha   90.00
_cell.angle_beta   90.00
_cell.angle_gamma   90.00
#
_symmetry.space_group_name_H-M   'P 1'
#
loop_
_entity.id
_entity.type
_entity.pdbx_description
1 polymer ?
#
loop_
_entity_poly.entity_id
_entity_poly.type
_entity_poly.pdbx_seq_one_letter_code
_entity_poly.pdbx_strand_id
1 'polypeptide(L)'
;MILVPSQTGRTFGLVTLMLPGTDRKRSLSLYQYRVTYRNPDPVEPGCAMTWEVSGGRLPYQIAAERLDGGAIKWHCSCADAVYRGEDNPDHVCKHVHGLLEMMPTLAKPQRSACQHAA
;
A
#
# COMPACT_ATOMS: atom_id res chain seq x y z
N MET A 1 28.27 -20.25 -19.26
CA MET A 1 26.98 -20.47 -18.55
C MET A 1 26.40 -19.10 -18.26
N ILE A 2 25.41 -18.66 -19.05
CA ILE A 2 24.78 -17.34 -18.90
C ILE A 2 23.61 -17.52 -17.94
N LEU A 3 23.69 -16.94 -16.75
CA LEU A 3 22.57 -16.83 -15.82
C LEU A 3 21.57 -15.84 -16.42
N VAL A 4 20.43 -16.33 -16.91
CA VAL A 4 19.29 -15.50 -17.29
C VAL A 4 18.64 -15.01 -15.99
N PRO A 5 18.58 -13.70 -15.71
CA PRO A 5 17.84 -13.21 -14.56
C PRO A 5 16.35 -13.52 -14.77
N SER A 6 15.79 -14.30 -13.85
CA SER A 6 14.35 -14.53 -13.74
C SER A 6 13.68 -13.18 -13.52
N GLN A 7 13.10 -12.61 -14.57
CA GLN A 7 12.20 -11.48 -14.43
C GLN A 7 10.90 -11.98 -13.83
N THR A 8 10.84 -12.05 -12.50
CA THR A 8 9.57 -12.05 -11.77
C THR A 8 8.79 -10.84 -12.27
N GLY A 9 7.75 -11.09 -13.07
CA GLY A 9 6.93 -10.05 -13.68
C GLY A 9 6.52 -9.05 -12.62
N ARG A 10 6.87 -7.78 -12.82
CA ARG A 10 6.45 -6.68 -11.96
C ARG A 10 4.94 -6.55 -12.05
N THR A 11 4.21 -7.25 -11.17
CA THR A 11 2.79 -6.97 -10.97
C THR A 11 2.67 -5.57 -10.38
N PHE A 12 2.08 -4.65 -11.13
CA PHE A 12 1.72 -3.34 -10.61
C PHE A 12 0.26 -3.38 -10.16
N GLY A 13 -0.01 -2.86 -8.97
CA GLY A 13 -1.36 -2.69 -8.43
C GLY A 13 -1.73 -1.22 -8.44
N LEU A 14 -2.91 -0.91 -8.96
CA LEU A 14 -3.53 0.42 -8.88
C LEU A 14 -4.88 0.28 -8.18
N VAL A 15 -5.12 1.08 -7.15
CA VAL A 15 -6.41 1.18 -6.47
C VAL A 15 -6.87 2.63 -6.53
N THR A 16 -8.15 2.84 -6.80
CA THR A 16 -8.74 4.17 -6.87
C THR A 16 -9.92 4.26 -5.91
N LEU A 17 -9.97 5.32 -5.11
CA LEU A 17 -10.93 5.50 -4.02
C LEU A 17 -11.45 6.95 -3.97
N MET A 18 -12.70 7.13 -3.59
CA MET A 18 -13.20 8.45 -3.21
C MET A 18 -12.93 8.69 -1.73
N LEU A 19 -12.19 9.76 -1.42
CA LEU A 19 -11.92 10.17 -0.04
C LEU A 19 -12.24 11.65 0.14
N PRO A 20 -12.45 12.11 1.38
CA PRO A 20 -12.57 13.53 1.65
C PRO A 20 -11.36 14.26 1.04
N GLY A 21 -11.61 15.31 0.28
CA GLY A 21 -10.62 16.05 -0.51
C GLY A 21 -9.62 16.80 0.35
N THR A 22 -8.67 17.48 -0.29
CA THR A 22 -7.68 18.32 0.39
C THR A 22 -8.11 19.75 0.59
N ASP A 23 -9.27 20.14 0.04
CA ASP A 23 -9.85 21.45 0.30
C ASP A 23 -10.38 21.57 1.74
N ARG A 24 -10.62 22.81 2.19
CA ARG A 24 -11.13 23.10 3.54
C ARG A 24 -12.51 22.47 3.80
N LYS A 25 -13.31 22.28 2.76
CA LYS A 25 -14.66 21.70 2.85
C LYS A 25 -14.62 20.18 2.87
N ARG A 26 -13.44 19.58 2.64
CA ARG A 26 -13.20 18.15 2.45
C ARG A 26 -14.15 17.52 1.42
N SER A 27 -14.42 18.24 0.33
CA SER A 27 -15.27 17.74 -0.76
C SER A 27 -14.75 16.41 -1.29
N LEU A 28 -15.63 15.46 -1.62
CA LEU A 28 -15.18 14.15 -2.10
C LEU A 28 -14.32 14.30 -3.36
N SER A 29 -13.18 13.60 -3.38
CA SER A 29 -12.26 13.60 -4.50
C SER A 29 -11.69 12.21 -4.73
N LEU A 30 -11.26 11.96 -5.97
CA LEU A 30 -10.64 10.71 -6.37
C LEU A 30 -9.18 10.69 -5.93
N TYR A 31 -8.79 9.65 -5.20
CA TYR A 31 -7.41 9.35 -4.85
C TYR A 31 -6.98 8.06 -5.54
N GLN A 32 -5.76 8.06 -6.05
CA GLN A 32 -5.16 6.93 -6.73
C GLN A 32 -3.96 6.43 -5.93
N TYR A 33 -3.92 5.13 -5.68
CA TYR A 33 -2.89 4.42 -4.93
C TYR A 33 -2.15 3.48 -5.87
N ARG A 34 -0.89 3.79 -6.16
CA ARG A 34 -0.04 2.98 -7.02
C ARG A 34 1.03 2.30 -6.20
N VAL A 35 1.10 0.97 -6.24
CA VAL A 35 2.21 0.23 -5.62
C VAL A 35 3.52 0.62 -6.32
N THR A 36 4.51 1.07 -5.54
CA THR A 36 5.84 1.46 -6.04
C THR A 36 6.93 0.48 -5.64
N TYR A 37 6.75 -0.25 -4.53
CA TYR A 37 7.66 -1.29 -4.06
C TYR A 37 6.88 -2.35 -3.30
N ARG A 38 7.34 -3.61 -3.38
CA ARG A 38 6.88 -4.73 -2.56
C ARG A 38 8.07 -5.64 -2.28
N ASN A 39 8.32 -5.93 -1.01
CA ASN A 39 9.23 -7.00 -0.62
C ASN A 39 8.58 -8.36 -0.96
N PRO A 40 9.23 -9.21 -1.77
CA PRO A 40 8.73 -10.56 -2.04
C PRO A 40 8.77 -11.48 -0.80
N ASP A 41 9.66 -11.22 0.16
CA ASP A 41 9.74 -12.00 1.39
C ASP A 41 8.58 -11.61 2.34
N PRO A 42 7.70 -12.56 2.70
CA PRO A 42 6.56 -12.28 3.56
C PRO A 42 6.91 -12.14 5.05
N VAL A 43 8.12 -12.54 5.48
CA VAL A 43 8.53 -12.60 6.90
C VAL A 43 9.70 -11.67 7.24
N GLU A 44 10.46 -11.20 6.25
CA GLU A 44 11.59 -10.28 6.47
C GLU A 44 11.14 -8.96 7.14
N PRO A 45 11.66 -8.60 8.33
CA PRO A 45 11.39 -7.31 8.96
C PRO A 45 11.85 -6.12 8.09
N GLY A 46 11.23 -4.96 8.29
CA GLY A 46 11.51 -3.73 7.55
C GLY A 46 10.43 -3.38 6.52
N CYS A 47 10.81 -2.68 5.46
CA CYS A 47 9.85 -2.17 4.48
C CYS A 47 9.17 -3.32 3.71
N ALA A 48 7.87 -3.49 3.88
CA ALA A 48 7.08 -4.54 3.25
C ALA A 48 6.54 -4.12 1.88
N MET A 49 6.01 -2.89 1.81
CA MET A 49 5.38 -2.36 0.61
C MET A 49 5.28 -0.84 0.70
N THR A 50 5.36 -0.16 -0.45
CA THR A 50 5.08 1.27 -0.53
C THR A 50 4.11 1.59 -1.65
N TRP A 51 3.35 2.66 -1.47
CA TRP A 51 2.42 3.20 -2.43
C TRP A 51 2.68 4.68 -2.63
N GLU A 52 2.55 5.14 -3.87
CA GLU A 52 2.35 6.55 -4.18
C GLU A 52 0.84 6.85 -4.18
N VAL A 53 0.47 7.97 -3.56
CA VAL A 53 -0.92 8.45 -3.47
C VAL A 53 -1.02 9.78 -4.21
N SER A 54 -1.86 9.84 -5.24
CA SER A 54 -2.17 11.07 -5.98
C SER A 54 -3.66 11.42 -5.90
N GLY A 55 -4.04 12.61 -6.38
CA GLY A 55 -5.40 13.16 -6.25
C GLY A 55 -5.59 14.13 -5.07
N GLY A 56 -4.58 14.23 -4.21
CA GLY A 56 -4.53 15.24 -3.15
C GLY A 56 -3.93 16.58 -3.59
N ARG A 57 -3.61 17.42 -2.59
CA ARG A 57 -2.92 18.72 -2.79
C ARG A 57 -1.51 18.51 -3.35
N LEU A 58 -0.83 17.47 -2.89
CA LEU A 58 0.49 17.02 -3.33
C LEU A 58 0.45 15.48 -3.42
N PRO A 59 1.38 14.87 -4.19
CA PRO A 59 1.64 13.44 -4.07
C PRO A 59 2.12 13.09 -2.67
N TYR A 60 1.63 11.98 -2.12
CA TYR A 60 2.08 11.43 -0.84
C TYR A 60 2.59 10.00 -1.02
N GLN A 61 3.28 9.49 -0.02
CA GLN A 61 3.72 8.11 0.04
C GLN A 61 3.09 7.44 1.26
N ILE A 62 2.69 6.18 1.09
CA ILE A 62 2.37 5.28 2.20
C ILE A 62 3.41 4.17 2.23
N ALA A 63 3.87 3.81 3.43
CA ALA A 63 4.75 2.67 3.65
C ALA A 63 4.14 1.73 4.70
N ALA A 64 4.21 0.44 4.43
CA ALA A 64 3.95 -0.63 5.38
C ALA A 64 5.30 -1.21 5.82
N GLU A 65 5.56 -1.18 7.12
CA GLU A 65 6.77 -1.69 7.74
C GLU A 65 6.43 -2.92 8.60
N ARG A 66 7.10 -4.04 8.37
CA ARG A 66 7.06 -5.21 9.25
C ARG A 66 7.98 -4.94 10.44
N LEU A 67 7.42 -4.97 11.64
CA LEU A 67 8.18 -4.96 12.88
C LEU A 67 8.67 -6.36 13.23
N ASP A 68 9.67 -6.43 14.11
CA ASP A 68 10.07 -7.67 14.75
C ASP A 68 8.86 -8.30 15.46
N GLY A 69 8.53 -9.55 15.13
CA GLY A 69 7.32 -10.24 15.60
C GLY A 69 6.13 -10.20 14.63
N GLY A 70 6.27 -9.61 13.44
CA GLY A 70 5.32 -9.73 12.34
C GLY A 70 4.16 -8.73 12.35
N ALA A 71 4.11 -7.81 13.32
CA ALA A 71 3.18 -6.69 13.30
C ALA A 71 3.50 -5.73 12.14
N ILE A 72 2.48 -5.04 11.60
CA ILE A 72 2.65 -4.04 10.54
C ILE A 72 2.44 -2.64 11.10
N LYS A 73 3.43 -1.77 10.93
CA LYS A 73 3.32 -0.33 11.17
C LYS A 73 3.08 0.40 9.84
N TRP A 74 2.14 1.33 9.85
CA TRP A 74 1.78 2.10 8.65
C TRP A 74 2.22 3.55 8.80
N HIS A 75 2.82 4.08 7.74
CA HIS A 75 3.33 5.44 7.69
C HIS A 75 2.76 6.16 6.46
N CYS A 76 2.43 7.44 6.59
CA CYS A 76 2.04 8.28 5.46
C CYS A 76 2.74 9.63 5.51
N SER A 77 3.21 10.12 4.37
CA SER A 77 3.89 11.42 4.29
C SER A 77 2.94 12.63 4.21
N CYS A 78 1.62 12.43 4.35
CA CYS A 78 0.69 13.56 4.33
C CYS A 78 0.79 14.38 5.62
N ALA A 79 0.53 15.69 5.52
CA ALA A 79 0.59 16.59 6.66
C ALA A 79 -0.31 16.14 7.83
N ASP A 80 -1.48 15.56 7.54
CA ASP A 80 -2.39 15.04 8.57
C ASP A 80 -1.78 13.87 9.36
N ALA A 81 -0.99 13.01 8.71
CA ALA A 81 -0.29 11.92 9.38
C ALA A 81 0.91 12.43 10.19
N VAL A 82 1.69 13.37 9.64
CA VAL A 82 2.87 13.93 10.31
C VAL A 82 2.45 14.71 11.57
N TYR A 83 1.60 15.73 11.42
CA TYR A 83 1.28 16.61 12.54
C TYR A 83 0.46 15.94 13.64
N ARG A 84 -0.48 15.05 13.29
CA ARG A 84 -1.33 14.39 14.30
C ARG A 84 -0.75 13.08 14.81
N GLY A 85 0.08 12.41 14.01
CA GLY A 85 0.73 11.16 14.41
C GLY A 85 1.85 11.38 15.43
N GLU A 86 2.48 12.55 15.44
CA GLU A 86 3.44 12.93 16.49
C GLU A 86 2.77 13.08 17.86
N ASP A 87 1.60 13.73 17.91
CA ASP A 87 0.86 13.98 19.15
C ASP A 87 -0.02 12.79 19.60
N ASN A 88 -0.39 11.92 18.66
CA ASN A 88 -1.25 10.76 18.92
C ASN A 88 -0.72 9.54 18.15
N PRO A 89 -0.06 8.58 18.84
CA PRO A 89 0.50 7.40 18.18
C PRO A 89 -0.56 6.46 17.58
N ASP A 90 -1.82 6.59 17.98
CA ASP A 90 -2.95 5.82 17.42
C ASP A 90 -3.64 6.55 16.25
N HIS A 91 -3.18 7.75 15.88
CA HIS A 91 -3.77 8.49 14.76
C HIS A 91 -3.45 7.83 13.42
N VAL A 92 -4.50 7.58 12.64
CA VAL A 92 -4.39 7.06 11.29
C VAL A 92 -5.01 8.07 10.35
N CYS A 93 -4.24 8.52 9.36
CA CYS A 93 -4.74 9.50 8.40
C CYS A 93 -5.74 8.86 7.43
N LYS A 94 -6.57 9.69 6.80
CA LYS A 94 -7.57 9.23 5.82
C LYS A 94 -7.01 8.40 4.67
N HIS A 95 -5.74 8.61 4.28
CA HIS A 95 -5.14 7.86 3.17
C HIS A 95 -4.77 6.43 3.58
N VAL A 96 -4.22 6.27 4.80
CA VAL A 96 -3.94 4.93 5.36
C VAL A 96 -5.25 4.21 5.63
N HIS A 97 -6.24 4.88 6.24
CA HIS A 97 -7.57 4.31 6.43
C HIS A 97 -8.20 3.85 5.12
N GLY A 98 -8.27 4.71 4.11
CA GLY A 98 -8.87 4.35 2.82
C GLY A 98 -8.14 3.19 2.14
N LEU A 99 -6.82 3.13 2.23
CA LEU A 99 -6.05 1.99 1.70
C LEU A 99 -6.36 0.70 2.45
N LEU A 100 -6.40 0.75 3.79
CA LEU A 100 -6.69 -0.40 4.65
C LEU A 100 -8.11 -0.94 4.45
N GLU A 101 -9.09 -0.07 4.19
CA GLU A 101 -10.48 -0.45 3.85
C GLU A 101 -10.57 -1.23 2.53
N MET A 102 -9.60 -1.08 1.62
CA MET A 102 -9.54 -1.84 0.37
C MET A 102 -8.67 -3.10 0.45
N MET A 103 -7.86 -3.23 1.50
CA MET A 103 -7.04 -4.40 1.79
C MET A 103 -7.65 -5.55 2.62
N PRO A 104 -8.91 -5.55 3.10
CA PRO A 104 -9.42 -6.67 3.91
C PRO A 104 -9.50 -8.01 3.16
N THR A 105 -9.40 -8.03 1.82
CA THR A 105 -9.78 -9.19 0.98
C THR A 105 -8.79 -9.55 -0.13
N LEU A 106 -7.48 -9.33 0.05
CA LEU A 106 -6.46 -9.78 -0.92
C LEU A 106 -5.98 -11.24 -0.71
N ALA A 107 -6.75 -12.06 0.02
CA ALA A 107 -6.69 -13.52 0.04
C ALA A 107 -8.12 -14.07 0.16
N LYS A 108 -8.63 -14.94 -0.72
CA LYS A 108 -8.13 -16.28 -1.08
C LYS A 108 -7.42 -16.39 -2.45
N PRO A 109 -6.20 -16.94 -2.49
CA PRO A 109 -5.54 -17.40 -3.73
C PRO A 109 -6.20 -18.62 -4.39
N GLN A 110 -5.97 -18.76 -5.70
CA GLN A 110 -6.63 -19.66 -6.68
C GLN A 110 -6.33 -21.17 -6.51
N ARG A 111 -7.18 -22.03 -7.10
CA ARG A 111 -6.75 -23.35 -7.60
C ARG A 111 -6.41 -23.25 -9.09
N SER A 112 -5.15 -23.51 -9.42
CA SER A 112 -4.74 -23.87 -10.78
C SER A 112 -4.39 -25.36 -10.78
N ALA A 113 -5.16 -26.18 -11.49
CA ALA A 113 -4.79 -27.52 -11.96
C ALA A 113 -5.76 -27.88 -13.11
N CYS A 114 -5.36 -28.44 -14.25
CA CYS A 114 -4.23 -29.31 -14.53
C CYS A 114 -3.77 -29.14 -15.98
N GLN A 115 -2.46 -29.14 -16.21
CA GLN A 115 -1.88 -29.52 -17.50
C GLN A 115 -2.22 -30.99 -17.74
N HIS A 116 -2.94 -31.31 -18.81
CA HIS A 116 -2.75 -32.61 -19.45
C HIS A 116 -1.82 -32.40 -20.63
N ALA A 117 -0.56 -32.77 -20.41
CA ALA A 117 0.31 -33.24 -21.47
C ALA A 117 -0.03 -34.73 -21.70
N ALA A 118 -0.54 -35.04 -22.89
CA ALA A 118 -0.30 -36.27 -23.63
C ALA A 118 -0.66 -35.98 -25.10
#